data_AF-A0A1W9QVS5-F1
#
_entry.id   AF-A0A1W9QVS5-F1
#
_cell.length_a   1.000
_cell.length_b   1.000
_cell.length_c   1.000
_cell.angle_alpha   90.00
_cell.angle_beta   90.00
_cell.angle_gamma   90.00
#
_symmetry.space_group_name_H-M   'P 1'
#
loop_
_entity.id
_entity.type
_entity.pdbx_description
1 polymer ?
#
loop_
_entity_poly.entity_id
_entity_poly.type
_entity_poly.pdbx_seq_one_letter_code
_entity_poly.pdbx_strand_id
1 'polypeptide(L)' 'MNAMKLASVITGIVLILYAIFALVQLWMTVVSWATFVKVSITAAVIVIATLGLAMLYREYIEEKSMKEDKYLD' A
#
# COMPACT_ATOMS: atom_id res chain seq x y z
N MET A 1 -11.44 5.67 -10.92
CA MET A 1 -10.73 4.41 -10.60
C MET A 1 -11.05 4.09 -9.15
N ASN A 2 -11.66 2.94 -8.86
CA ASN A 2 -12.12 2.62 -7.50
C ASN A 2 -10.95 2.68 -6.50
N ALA A 3 -11.20 3.15 -5.28
CA ALA A 3 -10.15 3.34 -4.28
C ALA A 3 -9.34 2.06 -4.03
N MET A 4 -10.02 0.91 -4.02
CA MET A 4 -9.40 -0.41 -3.93
C MET A 4 -8.47 -0.71 -5.11
N LYS A 5 -8.84 -0.37 -6.34
CA LYS A 5 -7.99 -0.59 -7.53
C LYS A 5 -6.74 0.31 -7.48
N LEU A 6 -6.90 1.56 -7.06
CA LEU A 6 -5.77 2.48 -6.89
C LEU A 6 -4.80 1.96 -5.81
N ALA A 7 -5.32 1.56 -4.66
CA ALA A 7 -4.53 1.05 -3.55
C ALA A 7 -3.76 -0.23 -3.91
N SER A 8 -4.38 -1.15 -4.66
CA SER A 8 -3.70 -2.35 -5.16
C SER A 8 -2.57 -2.02 -6.12
N VAL A 9 -2.75 -1.05 -7.01
CA VAL A 9 -1.69 -0.62 -7.96
C VAL A 9 -0.52 0.01 -7.21
N ILE A 10 -0.79 0.94 -6.29
CA ILE A 10 0.25 1.61 -5.49
C ILE A 10 1.02 0.57 -4.67
N THR A 11 0.30 -0.30 -3.96
CA THR A 11 0.89 -1.38 -3.14
C THR A 11 1.75 -2.31 -4.00
N GLY A 12 1.25 -2.72 -5.17
CA GLY A 12 1.98 -3.57 -6.10
C GLY A 12 3.29 -2.94 -6.58
N ILE A 13 3.25 -1.66 -6.98
CA ILE A 13 4.46 -0.94 -7.41
C ILE A 13 5.48 -0.84 -6.27
N VAL A 14 5.05 -0.47 -5.06
CA VAL A 14 5.93 -0.35 -3.89
C VAL A 14 6.59 -1.69 -3.57
N LEU A 15 5.83 -2.79 -3.58
CA LEU A 15 6.37 -4.12 -3.31
C LEU A 15 7.35 -4.59 -4.39
N ILE A 16 7.05 -4.34 -5.68
CA ILE A 16 7.96 -4.71 -6.78
C ILE A 16 9.27 -3.93 -6.65
N LEU A 17 9.20 -2.60 -6.45
CA LEU A 17 10.39 -1.77 -6.30
C LEU A 17 11.21 -2.17 -5.07
N TYR A 18 10.53 -2.43 -3.94
CA TYR A 18 11.21 -2.88 -2.73
C TYR A 18 11.83 -4.28 -2.91
N ALA A 19 11.17 -5.21 -3.60
CA ALA A 19 11.73 -6.53 -3.88
C ALA A 19 13.00 -6.44 -4.74
N ILE A 20 12.99 -5.63 -5.80
CA ILE A 20 14.18 -5.38 -6.62
C ILE A 20 15.29 -4.78 -5.76
N PHE A 21 14.97 -3.76 -4.95
CA PHE A 21 15.94 -3.14 -4.04
C PHE A 21 16.52 -4.14 -3.04
N ALA A 22 15.70 -4.98 -2.42
CA ALA A 22 16.13 -5.99 -1.45
C ALA A 22 17.04 -7.04 -2.09
N LEU A 23 16.74 -7.47 -3.32
CA LEU A 23 17.61 -8.36 -4.08
C LEU A 23 18.95 -7.68 -4.36
N VAL A 24 18.95 -6.45 -4.87
CA VAL A 24 20.20 -5.70 -5.12
C VAL A 24 21.01 -5.54 -3.84
N GLN A 25 20.37 -5.21 -2.72
CA GLN A 25 21.03 -5.09 -1.42
C GLN A 25 21.63 -6.42 -0.95
N LEU A 26 20.95 -7.55 -1.17
CA LEU A 26 21.41 -8.87 -0.74
C LEU A 26 22.68 -9.30 -1.48
N TRP A 27 22.79 -8.99 -2.78
CA TRP A 27 23.94 -9.40 -3.60
C TRP A 27 25.08 -8.38 -3.59
N MET A 28 24.78 -7.08 -3.50
CA MET A 28 25.78 -6.02 -3.70
C MET A 28 26.02 -5.13 -2.48
N THR A 29 25.24 -5.29 -1.39
CA THR A 29 25.34 -4.44 -0.17
C THR A 29 25.45 -2.95 -0.50
N VAL A 30 24.47 -2.41 -1.24
CA VAL A 30 24.50 -1.04 -1.77
C VAL A 30 24.29 0.05 -0.70
N VAL A 31 23.68 -0.29 0.44
CA VAL A 31 23.48 0.63 1.57
C VAL A 31 23.86 0.00 2.91
N SER A 32 24.04 0.83 3.94
CA SER A 32 24.27 0.35 5.31
C SER A 32 23.05 -0.42 5.85
N TRP A 33 23.28 -1.33 6.80
CA TRP A 33 22.22 -2.06 7.50
C TRP A 33 21.16 -1.13 8.10
N ALA A 34 21.59 -0.04 8.75
CA ALA A 34 20.68 0.93 9.36
C ALA A 34 19.78 1.61 8.31
N THR A 35 20.33 1.94 7.14
CA THR A 35 19.54 2.51 6.03
C THR A 35 18.59 1.48 5.44
N PHE A 36 19.05 0.25 5.22
CA PHE A 36 18.22 -0.84 4.70
C PHE A 36 17.00 -1.10 5.59
N VAL A 37 17.19 -1.19 6.91
CA VAL A 37 16.09 -1.38 7.88
C VAL A 37 15.09 -0.22 7.81
N LYS A 38 15.55 1.03 7.76
CA LYS A 38 14.67 2.20 7.63
C LYS A 38 13.84 2.15 6.35
N VAL A 39 14.47 1.83 5.21
CA VAL A 39 13.76 1.70 3.93
C VAL A 39 12.73 0.58 3.98
N SER A 40 13.07 -0.55 4.60
CA SER A 40 12.17 -1.70 4.77
C SER A 40 10.92 -1.33 5.59
N ILE A 41 11.11 -0.65 6.72
CA ILE A 41 10.02 -0.18 7.56
C ILE A 41 9.15 0.83 6.79
N THR A 42 9.77 1.77 6.09
CA THR A 42 9.04 2.76 5.28
C THR A 42 8.17 2.09 4.21
N ALA A 43 8.70 1.11 3.48
CA ALA A 43 7.94 0.37 2.48
C ALA A 43 6.74 -0.36 3.11
N ALA A 44 6.93 -1.01 4.26
CA ALA A 44 5.85 -1.68 4.99
C ALA A 44 4.77 -0.69 5.45
N VAL A 45 5.16 0.46 6.00
CA VAL A 45 4.22 1.51 6.43
C VAL A 45 3.40 2.03 5.26
N ILE A 46 4.02 2.27 4.10
CA ILE A 46 3.31 2.74 2.89
C ILE A 46 2.25 1.71 2.47
N VAL A 47 2.59 0.42 2.46
CA VAL A 47 1.66 -0.66 2.10
C VAL A 47 0.48 -0.71 3.08
N ILE A 48 0.75 -0.74 4.38
CA ILE A 48 -0.28 -0.82 5.42
C ILE A 48 -1.19 0.41 5.36
N ALA A 49 -0.61 1.61 5.27
CA ALA A 49 -1.40 2.85 5.21
C ALA A 49 -2.26 2.92 3.94
N THR A 50 -1.72 2.53 2.79
CA THR A 50 -2.45 2.55 1.52
C THR A 50 -3.65 1.60 1.55
N LEU A 51 -3.44 0.36 2.01
CA LEU A 51 -4.51 -0.63 2.13
C LEU A 51 -5.53 -0.23 3.20
N GLY A 52 -5.07 0.25 4.35
CA GLY A 52 -5.93 0.71 5.44
C GLY A 52 -6.83 1.87 4.99
N LEU A 53 -6.28 2.87 4.30
CA LEU A 53 -7.07 3.98 3.75
C LEU A 53 -8.09 3.51 2.72
N ALA A 54 -7.73 2.53 1.87
CA ALA A 54 -8.66 1.99 0.88
C ALA A 54 -9.81 1.21 1.53
N MET A 55 -9.53 0.46 2.59
CA MET A 55 -10.55 -0.22 3.38
C MET A 55 -11.50 0.78 4.04
N LEU A 56 -10.94 1.82 4.68
CA LEU A 56 -11.74 2.89 5.29
C LEU A 56 -12.60 3.60 4.24
N TYR A 57 -12.05 3.89 3.05
CA TYR A 57 -12.83 4.49 1.97
C TYR A 57 -14.00 3.60 1.55
N ARG A 58 -13.75 2.30 1.37
CA ARG A 58 -14.79 1.34 0.99
C ARG A 58 -15.90 1.24 2.04
N GLU A 59 -15.51 1.16 3.32
CA GLU A 59 -16.45 0.96 4.43
C GLU A 59 -17.22 2.23 4.77
N TYR A 60 -16.59 3.40 4.79
CA TYR A 60 -17.23 4.63 5.24
C TYR A 60 -17.82 5.49 4.12
N ILE A 61 -17.24 5.44 2.92
CA ILE A 61 -17.67 6.31 1.81
C ILE A 61 -18.53 5.55 0.81
N GLU A 62 -18.07 4.40 0.29
CA GLU A 62 -18.86 3.62 -0.65
C GLU A 62 -20.11 3.00 0.00
N GLU A 63 -19.99 2.41 1.20
CA GLU A 63 -21.17 1.84 1.88
C GLU A 63 -22.20 2.91 2.25
N LYS A 64 -21.74 4.08 2.70
CA LYS A 64 -22.62 5.19 3.03
C LYS A 64 -23.34 5.74 1.81
N SER A 65 -22.64 5.92 0.68
CA SER A 65 -23.28 6.40 -0.55
C SER A 65 -24.32 5.41 -1.06
N MET A 66 -24.07 4.11 -0.94
CA MET A 66 -25.01 3.06 -1.35
C MET A 66 -26.30 3.03 -0.49
N LYS A 67 -26.21 3.38 0.80
CA LYS A 67 -27.38 3.57 1.68
C LYS A 67 -28.14 4.85 1.35
N GLU A 68 -27.43 5.96 1.10
CA GLU A 68 -28.05 7.24 0.70
C GLU A 68 -28.79 7.12 -0.65
N ASP A 69 -28.24 6.35 -1.58
CA ASP A 69 -28.82 6.09 -2.90
C ASP A 69 -29.94 5.01 -2.88
N LYS A 70 -30.35 4.52 -1.69
CA LYS A 70 -31.36 3.46 -1.49
C LYS A 70 -31.05 2.12 -2.18
N TYR A 71 -29.79 1.87 -2.53
CA TYR A 71 -29.36 0.55 -3.00
C TYR A 71 -29.20 -0.46 -1.85
N LEU A 72 -29.03 0.04 -0.63
CA LEU A 72 -29.01 -0.70 0.62
C LEU A 72 -29.99 -0.04 1.59
N ASP A 73 -30.82 -0.84 2.27
CA ASP A 73 -31.79 -0.38 3.29
C ASP A 73 -31.09 0.01 4.60
#